data_AF-A0A158HG71-F1
#
_entry.id   AF-A0A158HG71-F1
#
_cell.length_a   1.000
_cell.length_b   1.000
_cell.length_c   1.000
_cell.angle_alpha   90.00
_cell.angle_beta   90.00
_cell.angle_gamma   90.00
#
_symmetry.space_group_name_H-M   'P 1'
#
loop_
_entity.id
_entity.type
_entity.pdbx_description
1 polymer ?
#
loop_
_entity_poly.entity_id
_entity_poly.type
_entity_poly.pdbx_seq_one_letter_code
_entity_poly.pdbx_strand_id
1 'polypeptide(L)'
;MAVSNNKLSELLFISSPIQPEEDITGFQCRTLDYRVTNNRKHLLRLLNDTSERLAWAFPTKLQRAVQHLTPLLPAFREVLQGHTRFPLFAPFLSKTERHELYCHHRGNGKSGGAQLAGTANSMLRVRLGMCMECVKSDLETLGFTFWRRAHLIPGVSFCSDHEAPLLTFCRSCELGNRRHNRRLSPSFECLCGKTLRVLRDFKSSQAEDSLMKVDRMANQLLKGQARVLLTDCELPTLTRGRLTREGLEGRFGVVGTLTEVLQERLGTEALNMLCIGKETVARLAGRDSENGFVKNPLTNIAVAYAVFGGWGAVNEEFKLLKSDRASYERAAIRRPQRERSDFKHLPLAVRIKFYQGLGEKEFEEHKAAARACILSALEDNPNLRRGQLRCYPSGNIHYGFALHMDTAWLDKELPARPAPSFIKVNTREWAESRGRELVRHIHAQRRCLTRDHPDKRIRRANLLNGSPCESKPGYAEQFDGVKEALAKCIDTDDTYDQRRMRRLVKVIRACNIKTHYTDYARWRGLTRPQFISQYNGAKKWLKKHAK
;
A
#
# COMPACT_ATOMS: atom_id res chain seq x y z
N MET A 1 -1.80 -10.04 -67.10
CA MET A 1 -1.51 -8.70 -66.55
C MET A 1 -1.82 -8.71 -65.07
N ALA A 2 -0.78 -8.76 -64.24
CA ALA A 2 -0.90 -8.77 -62.79
C ALA A 2 -1.28 -7.37 -62.29
N VAL A 3 -2.52 -7.19 -61.87
CA VAL A 3 -2.93 -6.04 -61.05
C VAL A 3 -2.38 -6.31 -59.65
N SER A 4 -1.52 -5.42 -59.17
CA SER A 4 -0.86 -5.56 -57.88
C SER A 4 -1.88 -5.61 -56.74
N ASN A 5 -1.82 -6.68 -55.95
CA ASN A 5 -2.59 -6.91 -54.73
C ASN A 5 -2.27 -5.91 -53.58
N ASN A 6 -1.59 -4.80 -53.87
CA ASN A 6 -1.10 -3.85 -52.86
C ASN A 6 -1.98 -2.60 -52.67
N LYS A 7 -3.09 -2.46 -53.41
CA LYS A 7 -3.99 -1.29 -53.28
C LYS A 7 -5.24 -1.53 -52.43
N LEU A 8 -5.58 -2.78 -52.11
CA LEU A 8 -6.75 -3.08 -51.26
C LEU A 8 -6.48 -2.87 -49.76
N SER A 9 -5.23 -2.98 -49.31
CA SER A 9 -4.84 -2.70 -47.91
C SER A 9 -4.82 -1.20 -47.57
N GLU A 10 -4.52 -0.33 -48.55
CA GLU A 10 -4.51 1.12 -48.36
C GLU A 10 -5.92 1.74 -48.30
N LEU A 11 -6.92 1.11 -48.92
CA LEU A 11 -8.30 1.60 -48.97
C LEU A 11 -9.15 1.25 -47.73
N LEU A 12 -8.75 0.25 -46.93
CA LEU A 12 -9.47 -0.15 -45.69
C LEU A 12 -9.22 0.81 -44.51
N PHE A 13 -8.14 1.59 -44.54
CA PHE A 13 -7.74 2.43 -43.41
C PHE A 13 -8.68 3.64 -43.18
N ILE A 14 -9.21 4.25 -44.26
CA ILE A 14 -9.71 5.64 -44.24
C ILE A 14 -11.00 5.83 -43.42
N SER A 15 -11.73 4.76 -43.08
CA SER A 15 -13.05 4.86 -42.41
C SER A 15 -13.26 3.81 -41.30
N SER A 16 -12.21 3.34 -40.63
CA SER A 16 -12.37 2.31 -39.59
C SER A 16 -13.01 2.88 -38.32
N PRO A 17 -14.18 2.39 -37.88
CA PRO A 17 -14.82 2.82 -36.64
C PRO A 17 -13.93 2.50 -35.42
N ILE A 18 -14.31 3.03 -34.26
CA ILE A 18 -13.64 2.68 -33.01
C ILE A 18 -13.74 1.17 -32.77
N GLN A 19 -12.60 0.53 -32.45
CA GLN A 19 -12.54 -0.91 -32.25
C GLN A 19 -13.02 -1.30 -30.85
N PRO A 20 -13.56 -2.51 -30.65
CA PRO A 20 -13.83 -3.02 -29.30
C PRO A 20 -12.60 -2.90 -28.40
N GLU A 21 -12.78 -2.44 -27.17
CA GLU A 21 -11.72 -2.18 -26.19
C GLU A 21 -10.72 -1.05 -26.56
N GLU A 22 -10.88 -0.38 -27.70
CA GLU A 22 -10.08 0.81 -28.05
C GLU A 22 -10.43 1.97 -27.12
N ASP A 23 -9.39 2.61 -26.57
CA ASP A 23 -9.53 3.81 -25.77
C ASP A 23 -9.91 5.00 -26.66
N ILE A 24 -10.88 5.80 -26.22
CA ILE A 24 -11.39 6.95 -26.99
C ILE A 24 -10.31 7.99 -27.32
N THR A 25 -9.31 8.16 -26.45
CA THR A 25 -8.18 9.06 -26.72
C THR A 25 -7.24 8.45 -27.74
N GLY A 26 -7.04 7.13 -27.66
CA GLY A 26 -6.32 6.36 -28.68
C GLY A 26 -6.97 6.49 -30.06
N PHE A 27 -8.29 6.29 -30.13
CA PHE A 27 -9.09 6.49 -31.33
C PHE A 27 -8.94 7.91 -31.89
N GLN A 28 -9.12 8.93 -31.05
CA GLN A 28 -8.94 10.32 -31.45
C GLN A 28 -7.52 10.59 -31.99
N CYS A 29 -6.48 10.01 -31.37
CA CYS A 29 -5.11 10.08 -31.89
C CYS A 29 -5.00 9.40 -33.27
N ARG A 30 -5.57 8.20 -33.45
CA ARG A 30 -5.60 7.47 -34.72
C ARG A 30 -6.32 8.26 -35.81
N THR A 31 -7.39 9.01 -35.48
CA THR A 31 -8.07 9.86 -36.48
C THR A 31 -7.21 11.00 -37.04
N LEU A 32 -6.11 11.36 -36.37
CA LEU A 32 -5.16 12.34 -36.88
C LEU A 32 -4.36 11.80 -38.08
N ASP A 33 -4.24 10.47 -38.21
CA ASP A 33 -3.55 9.86 -39.35
C ASP A 33 -4.33 10.02 -40.66
N TYR A 34 -5.67 10.14 -40.59
CA TYR A 34 -6.54 10.37 -41.75
C TYR A 34 -6.64 11.83 -42.16
N ARG A 35 -6.29 12.75 -41.25
CA ARG A 35 -6.42 14.18 -41.50
C ARG A 35 -5.10 14.66 -42.08
N VAL A 36 -5.14 15.31 -43.25
CA VAL A 36 -3.99 15.97 -43.92
C VAL A 36 -3.16 16.81 -42.94
N THR A 37 -3.80 17.33 -41.88
CA THR A 37 -3.12 17.91 -40.74
C THR A 37 -2.68 16.82 -39.75
N ASN A 38 -1.39 16.47 -39.73
CA ASN A 38 -0.74 15.70 -38.66
C ASN A 38 -0.62 16.54 -37.35
N ASN A 39 -1.71 17.19 -36.95
CA ASN A 39 -1.75 18.20 -35.90
C ASN A 39 -3.08 18.14 -35.15
N ARG A 40 -3.01 17.66 -33.90
CA ARG A 40 -4.14 17.57 -32.96
C ARG A 40 -4.85 18.88 -32.69
N LYS A 41 -4.22 20.05 -32.91
CA LYS A 41 -4.86 21.36 -32.68
C LYS A 41 -6.13 21.55 -33.50
N HIS A 42 -6.22 20.97 -34.70
CA HIS A 42 -7.44 21.06 -35.51
C HIS A 42 -8.56 20.17 -34.95
N LEU A 43 -8.23 18.95 -34.53
CA LEU A 43 -9.18 18.08 -33.84
C LEU A 43 -9.68 18.73 -32.54
N LEU A 44 -8.78 19.27 -31.73
CA LEU A 44 -9.15 19.94 -30.49
C LEU A 44 -10.01 21.17 -30.73
N ARG A 45 -9.70 22.00 -31.75
CA ARG A 45 -10.58 23.11 -32.17
C ARG A 45 -11.98 22.63 -32.58
N LEU A 46 -12.09 21.53 -33.33
CA LEU A 46 -13.37 20.92 -33.68
C LEU A 46 -14.16 20.48 -32.43
N LEU A 47 -13.47 20.00 -31.41
CA LEU A 47 -14.08 19.64 -30.12
C LEU A 47 -14.35 20.85 -29.21
N ASN A 48 -14.07 22.07 -29.68
CA ASN A 48 -14.06 23.30 -28.90
C ASN A 48 -13.16 23.18 -27.65
N ASP A 49 -11.95 22.67 -27.85
CA ASP A 49 -10.93 22.49 -26.83
C ASP A 49 -9.69 23.36 -27.04
N THR A 50 -9.40 24.17 -26.04
CA THR A 50 -8.29 25.13 -25.98
C THR A 50 -7.07 24.55 -25.25
N SER A 51 -7.19 23.35 -24.66
CA SER A 51 -6.14 22.73 -23.83
C SER A 51 -4.88 22.30 -24.61
N GLU A 52 -4.97 22.25 -25.94
CA GLU A 52 -3.98 21.67 -26.87
C GLU A 52 -3.56 20.21 -26.55
N ARG A 53 -4.26 19.52 -25.64
CA ARG A 53 -3.88 18.18 -25.14
C ARG A 53 -5.09 17.26 -24.99
N LEU A 54 -4.98 16.05 -25.51
CA LEU A 54 -5.94 14.99 -25.23
C LEU A 54 -5.65 14.33 -23.88
N ALA A 55 -6.69 14.12 -23.07
CA ALA A 55 -6.59 13.56 -21.73
C ALA A 55 -6.85 12.05 -21.73
N TRP A 56 -5.79 11.25 -21.61
CA TRP A 56 -5.86 9.78 -21.61
C TRP A 56 -6.65 9.17 -20.44
N ALA A 57 -6.56 9.77 -19.25
CA ALA A 57 -7.16 9.19 -18.05
C ALA A 57 -8.64 9.54 -17.89
N PHE A 58 -8.97 10.80 -18.20
CA PHE A 58 -10.27 11.41 -18.00
C PHE A 58 -10.57 12.29 -19.23
N PRO A 59 -10.91 11.68 -20.37
CA PRO A 59 -11.24 12.42 -21.57
C PRO A 59 -12.54 13.22 -21.35
N THR A 60 -12.59 14.43 -21.90
CA THR A 60 -13.73 15.33 -21.75
C THR A 60 -14.40 15.55 -23.11
N LYS A 61 -15.54 16.24 -23.12
CA LYS A 61 -16.26 16.68 -24.33
C LYS A 61 -16.66 15.51 -25.23
N LEU A 62 -16.87 14.34 -24.65
CA LEU A 62 -17.19 13.13 -25.42
C LEU A 62 -18.53 13.24 -26.16
N GLN A 63 -19.50 13.98 -25.61
CA GLN A 63 -20.76 14.25 -26.32
C GLN A 63 -20.53 14.98 -27.65
N ARG A 64 -19.61 15.97 -27.66
CA ARG A 64 -19.20 16.67 -28.89
C ARG A 64 -18.39 15.77 -29.81
N ALA A 65 -17.51 14.94 -29.25
CA ALA A 65 -16.75 13.98 -30.05
C ALA A 65 -17.67 13.03 -30.83
N VAL A 66 -18.71 12.50 -30.18
CA VAL A 66 -19.73 11.67 -30.85
C VAL A 66 -20.42 12.44 -31.97
N GLN A 67 -20.85 13.69 -31.72
CA GLN A 67 -21.53 14.52 -32.73
C GLN A 67 -20.67 14.78 -33.98
N HIS A 68 -19.37 15.04 -33.80
CA HIS A 68 -18.47 15.41 -34.90
C HIS A 68 -17.74 14.24 -35.57
N LEU A 69 -17.73 13.06 -34.93
CA LEU A 69 -17.07 11.86 -35.44
C LEU A 69 -18.07 10.75 -35.78
N THR A 70 -19.37 11.08 -35.88
CA THR A 70 -20.39 10.17 -36.42
C THR A 70 -20.08 9.86 -37.90
N PRO A 71 -20.25 8.60 -38.37
CA PRO A 71 -20.72 7.41 -37.65
C PRO A 71 -19.61 6.55 -37.01
N LEU A 72 -18.37 7.05 -36.94
CA LEU A 72 -17.22 6.27 -36.45
C LEU A 72 -17.23 6.01 -34.93
N LEU A 73 -18.01 6.80 -34.18
CA LEU A 73 -18.25 6.61 -32.75
C LEU A 73 -19.70 6.21 -32.48
N PRO A 74 -19.94 5.28 -31.53
CA PRO A 74 -21.27 4.97 -31.06
C PRO A 74 -21.85 6.10 -30.19
N ALA A 75 -23.05 5.89 -29.67
CA ALA A 75 -23.69 6.86 -28.77
C ALA A 75 -22.83 7.15 -27.53
N PHE A 76 -22.99 8.34 -26.94
CA PHE A 76 -22.17 8.79 -25.81
C PHE A 76 -22.12 7.79 -24.63
N ARG A 77 -23.23 7.12 -24.30
CA ARG A 77 -23.25 6.13 -23.22
C ARG A 77 -22.37 4.92 -23.53
N GLU A 78 -22.37 4.45 -24.78
CA GLU A 78 -21.54 3.34 -25.24
C GLU A 78 -20.07 3.75 -25.28
N VAL A 79 -19.75 4.97 -25.75
CA VAL A 79 -18.39 5.52 -25.64
C VAL A 79 -17.93 5.55 -24.18
N LEU A 80 -18.76 6.06 -23.28
CA LEU A 80 -18.41 6.15 -21.86
C LEU A 80 -18.16 4.77 -21.24
N GLN A 81 -18.99 3.78 -21.53
CA GLN A 81 -18.90 2.45 -20.91
C GLN A 81 -17.88 1.53 -21.60
N GLY A 82 -17.77 1.59 -22.93
CA GLY A 82 -16.95 0.68 -23.75
C GLY A 82 -15.58 1.23 -24.14
N HIS A 83 -15.41 2.54 -24.16
CA HIS A 83 -14.21 3.21 -24.70
C HIS A 83 -13.57 4.21 -23.74
N THR A 84 -14.06 4.27 -22.50
CA THR A 84 -13.38 4.97 -21.41
C THR A 84 -13.16 4.03 -20.23
N ARG A 85 -12.58 4.61 -19.19
CA ARG A 85 -12.22 3.96 -17.93
C ARG A 85 -13.26 4.24 -16.84
N PHE A 86 -14.36 4.93 -17.17
CA PHE A 86 -15.45 5.22 -16.25
C PHE A 86 -15.98 3.98 -15.50
N PRO A 87 -16.18 2.79 -16.12
CA PRO A 87 -16.65 1.60 -15.40
C PRO A 87 -15.71 1.14 -14.29
N LEU A 88 -14.40 1.38 -14.45
CA LEU A 88 -13.41 1.02 -13.44
C LEU A 88 -13.50 1.93 -12.20
N PHE A 89 -13.73 3.22 -12.40
CA PHE A 89 -13.75 4.20 -11.30
C PHE A 89 -15.10 4.24 -10.57
N ALA A 90 -16.20 4.14 -11.32
CA ALA A 90 -17.54 4.36 -10.81
C ALA A 90 -17.91 3.59 -9.53
N PRO A 91 -17.53 2.31 -9.34
CA PRO A 91 -17.91 1.53 -8.14
C PRO A 91 -17.28 2.02 -6.83
N PHE A 92 -16.17 2.76 -6.90
CA PHE A 92 -15.43 3.25 -5.72
C PHE A 92 -15.65 4.74 -5.45
N LEU A 93 -16.65 5.32 -6.10
CA LEU A 93 -17.07 6.70 -5.92
C LEU A 93 -18.47 6.72 -5.30
N SER A 94 -18.71 7.72 -4.45
CA SER A 94 -20.07 8.03 -3.99
C SER A 94 -20.98 8.39 -5.17
N LYS A 95 -22.29 8.29 -4.98
CA LYS A 95 -23.27 8.71 -6.00
C LYS A 95 -23.01 10.11 -6.57
N THR A 96 -22.67 11.08 -5.72
CA THR A 96 -22.36 12.46 -6.13
C THR A 96 -21.10 12.52 -6.99
N GLU A 97 -20.00 11.92 -6.52
CA GLU A 97 -18.71 11.92 -7.24
C GLU A 97 -18.80 11.16 -8.57
N ARG A 98 -19.59 10.08 -8.62
CA ARG A 98 -19.85 9.34 -9.85
C ARG A 98 -20.60 10.19 -10.87
N HIS A 99 -21.60 10.96 -10.42
CA HIS A 99 -22.32 11.90 -11.28
C HIS A 99 -21.40 13.03 -11.76
N GLU A 100 -20.54 13.56 -10.88
CA GLU A 100 -19.53 14.55 -11.26
C GLU A 100 -18.56 14.01 -12.31
N LEU A 101 -18.09 12.76 -12.15
CA LEU A 101 -17.23 12.11 -13.12
C LEU A 101 -17.94 11.90 -14.46
N TYR A 102 -19.22 11.54 -14.45
CA TYR A 102 -20.05 11.44 -15.66
C TYR A 102 -20.14 12.79 -16.38
N CYS A 103 -20.47 13.86 -15.65
CA CYS A 103 -20.55 15.21 -16.20
C CYS A 103 -19.19 15.72 -16.72
N HIS A 104 -18.10 15.35 -16.04
CA HIS A 104 -16.74 15.64 -16.48
C HIS A 104 -16.46 15.07 -17.89
N HIS A 105 -16.79 13.79 -18.12
CA HIS A 105 -16.60 13.15 -19.42
C HIS A 105 -17.53 13.71 -20.50
N ARG A 106 -18.79 14.00 -20.15
CA ARG A 106 -19.80 14.48 -21.11
C ARG A 106 -19.49 15.89 -21.64
N GLY A 107 -19.18 16.82 -20.75
CA GLY A 107 -19.07 18.25 -21.04
C GLY A 107 -17.64 18.78 -21.09
N ASN A 108 -17.42 20.05 -20.73
CA ASN A 108 -16.11 20.71 -20.79
C ASN A 108 -15.07 20.19 -19.78
N GLY A 109 -15.43 19.23 -18.93
CA GLY A 109 -14.61 18.81 -17.80
C GLY A 109 -14.61 19.83 -16.66
N LYS A 110 -14.27 19.34 -15.46
CA LYS A 110 -13.88 20.15 -14.30
C LYS A 110 -12.42 19.83 -13.99
N SER A 111 -11.68 20.78 -13.43
CA SER A 111 -10.34 20.49 -12.90
C SER A 111 -10.41 19.40 -11.82
N GLY A 112 -9.33 18.63 -11.64
CA GLY A 112 -9.24 17.66 -10.55
C GLY A 112 -9.84 16.28 -10.81
N GLY A 113 -10.12 15.87 -12.05
CA GLY A 113 -10.62 14.51 -12.36
C GLY A 113 -9.76 13.37 -11.76
N ALA A 114 -8.43 13.54 -11.75
CA ALA A 114 -7.52 12.59 -11.11
C ALA A 114 -7.64 12.58 -9.58
N GLN A 115 -7.96 13.70 -8.95
CA GLN A 115 -8.19 13.77 -7.50
C GLN A 115 -9.54 13.13 -7.14
N LEU A 116 -10.58 13.42 -7.93
CA LEU A 116 -11.90 12.81 -7.81
C LEU A 116 -11.81 11.27 -7.86
N ALA A 117 -11.03 10.73 -8.79
CA ALA A 117 -10.84 9.29 -8.96
C ALA A 117 -9.72 8.67 -8.09
N GLY A 118 -9.04 9.44 -7.23
CA GLY A 118 -7.96 8.92 -6.39
C GLY A 118 -6.70 8.48 -7.15
N THR A 119 -6.44 9.03 -8.34
CA THR A 119 -5.27 8.74 -9.20
C THR A 119 -4.32 9.93 -9.33
N ALA A 120 -4.38 10.90 -8.40
CA ALA A 120 -3.47 12.05 -8.40
C ALA A 120 -2.01 11.68 -8.04
N ASN A 121 -1.80 10.51 -7.41
CA ASN A 121 -0.48 9.99 -7.11
C ASN A 121 0.28 9.63 -8.40
N SER A 122 1.53 10.07 -8.51
CA SER A 122 2.38 9.84 -9.69
C SER A 122 2.68 8.37 -9.98
N MET A 123 2.68 7.49 -8.97
CA MET A 123 2.86 6.04 -9.14
C MET A 123 1.63 5.37 -9.76
N LEU A 124 0.45 5.91 -9.48
CA LEU A 124 -0.86 5.41 -9.94
C LEU A 124 -1.46 6.33 -11.00
N ARG A 125 -0.61 6.90 -11.86
CA ARG A 125 -1.01 7.68 -13.03
C ARG A 125 -1.15 6.77 -14.25
N VAL A 126 -1.95 7.21 -15.23
CA VAL A 126 -2.01 6.54 -16.54
C VAL A 126 -0.65 6.66 -17.25
N ARG A 127 -0.17 5.53 -17.76
CA ARG A 127 1.03 5.37 -18.57
C ARG A 127 0.63 4.71 -19.89
N LEU A 128 1.42 4.91 -20.94
CA LEU A 128 1.13 4.34 -22.26
C LEU A 128 1.66 2.90 -22.36
N GLY A 129 0.94 1.98 -21.73
CA GLY A 129 1.24 0.55 -21.78
C GLY A 129 0.78 -0.11 -23.09
N MET A 130 1.56 -1.07 -23.57
CA MET A 130 1.24 -1.93 -24.71
C MET A 130 1.77 -3.34 -24.50
N CYS A 131 1.09 -4.35 -25.06
CA CYS A 131 1.52 -5.74 -25.02
C CYS A 131 1.87 -6.18 -26.44
N MET A 132 2.97 -6.93 -26.60
CA MET A 132 3.51 -7.26 -27.93
C MET A 132 2.67 -8.31 -28.64
N GLU A 133 2.05 -9.21 -27.90
CA GLU A 133 1.11 -10.19 -28.44
C GLU A 133 -0.16 -9.49 -28.98
N CYS A 134 -0.67 -8.49 -28.25
CA CYS A 134 -1.76 -7.62 -28.72
C CYS A 134 -1.38 -6.86 -30.00
N VAL A 135 -0.19 -6.26 -30.03
CA VAL A 135 0.30 -5.51 -31.21
C VAL A 135 0.43 -6.42 -32.42
N LYS A 136 0.98 -7.63 -32.22
CA LYS A 136 1.10 -8.63 -33.29
C LYS A 136 -0.27 -9.04 -33.82
N SER A 137 -1.19 -9.41 -32.92
CA SER A 137 -2.56 -9.81 -33.28
C SER A 137 -3.32 -8.71 -34.02
N ASP A 138 -3.19 -7.45 -33.57
CA ASP A 138 -3.79 -6.29 -34.23
C ASP A 138 -3.29 -6.13 -35.68
N LEU A 139 -1.98 -6.25 -35.90
CA LEU A 139 -1.40 -6.12 -37.23
C LEU A 139 -1.79 -7.27 -38.16
N GLU A 140 -1.87 -8.49 -37.63
CA GLU A 140 -2.28 -9.67 -38.39
C GLU A 140 -3.76 -9.65 -38.78
N THR A 141 -4.62 -9.12 -37.91
CA THR A 141 -6.08 -9.17 -38.09
C THR A 141 -6.68 -7.91 -38.70
N LEU A 142 -6.17 -6.73 -38.33
CA LEU A 142 -6.72 -5.43 -38.73
C LEU A 142 -5.76 -4.63 -39.64
N GLY A 143 -4.47 -4.98 -39.66
CA GLY A 143 -3.44 -4.20 -40.35
C GLY A 143 -3.04 -2.91 -39.63
N PHE A 144 -3.58 -2.66 -38.43
CA PHE A 144 -3.27 -1.47 -37.62
C PHE A 144 -3.42 -1.76 -36.13
N THR A 145 -2.69 -1.02 -35.31
CA THR A 145 -2.71 -1.17 -33.84
C THR A 145 -3.54 -0.07 -33.18
N PHE A 146 -4.06 -0.37 -32.00
CA PHE A 146 -4.81 0.60 -31.22
C PHE A 146 -4.53 0.49 -29.71
N TRP A 147 -4.72 1.59 -29.00
CA TRP A 147 -4.55 1.61 -27.55
C TRP A 147 -5.72 0.92 -26.87
N ARG A 148 -5.46 -0.22 -26.23
CA ARG A 148 -6.44 -0.89 -25.39
C ARG A 148 -6.65 -0.13 -24.09
N ARG A 149 -7.91 0.15 -23.74
CA ARG A 149 -8.27 0.84 -22.49
C ARG A 149 -7.73 0.14 -21.24
N ALA A 150 -7.64 -1.20 -21.25
CA ALA A 150 -7.10 -2.00 -20.15
C ALA A 150 -5.62 -1.71 -19.89
N HIS A 151 -4.81 -1.51 -20.93
CA HIS A 151 -3.39 -1.21 -20.80
C HIS A 151 -3.12 0.20 -20.27
N LEU A 152 -4.15 1.06 -20.29
CA LEU A 152 -4.10 2.42 -19.76
C LEU A 152 -4.61 2.51 -18.31
N ILE A 153 -4.89 1.36 -17.68
CA ILE A 153 -4.92 1.16 -16.22
C ILE A 153 -4.04 2.13 -15.37
N PRO A 154 -4.46 3.14 -14.55
CA PRO A 154 -3.51 3.81 -13.69
C PRO A 154 -2.93 2.82 -12.69
N GLY A 155 -1.65 2.51 -12.90
CA GLY A 155 -0.90 1.55 -12.12
C GLY A 155 -0.95 0.10 -12.56
N VAL A 156 -1.56 -0.21 -13.71
CA VAL A 156 -1.53 -1.55 -14.31
C VAL A 156 -0.12 -1.94 -14.69
N SER A 157 0.14 -3.24 -14.67
CA SER A 157 1.45 -3.83 -14.94
C SER A 157 1.39 -4.88 -16.04
N PHE A 158 0.29 -5.62 -16.15
CA PHE A 158 0.15 -6.75 -17.06
C PHE A 158 -0.99 -6.57 -18.07
N CYS A 159 -0.84 -7.20 -19.23
CA CYS A 159 -1.97 -7.48 -20.11
C CYS A 159 -2.75 -8.65 -19.52
N SER A 160 -4.02 -8.45 -19.18
CA SER A 160 -4.84 -9.54 -18.63
C SER A 160 -5.26 -10.60 -19.66
N ASP A 161 -5.15 -10.29 -20.95
CA ASP A 161 -5.54 -11.20 -22.03
C ASP A 161 -4.38 -12.14 -22.41
N HIS A 162 -3.12 -11.69 -22.28
CA HIS A 162 -1.92 -12.48 -22.61
C HIS A 162 -1.03 -12.82 -21.41
N GLU A 163 -1.38 -12.34 -20.21
CA GLU A 163 -0.61 -12.55 -18.97
C GLU A 163 0.86 -12.10 -19.06
N ALA A 164 1.13 -11.15 -19.96
CA ALA A 164 2.46 -10.63 -20.23
C ALA A 164 2.66 -9.23 -19.62
N PRO A 165 3.89 -8.89 -19.15
CA PRO A 165 4.21 -7.55 -18.70
C PRO A 165 3.97 -6.51 -19.81
N LEU A 166 3.36 -5.39 -19.44
CA LEU A 166 3.18 -4.29 -20.37
C LEU A 166 4.51 -3.60 -20.63
N LEU A 167 4.73 -3.21 -21.88
CA LEU A 167 5.85 -2.39 -22.32
C LEU A 167 5.39 -0.95 -22.52
N THR A 168 6.34 -0.02 -22.50
CA THR A 168 6.13 1.41 -22.72
C THR A 168 7.32 2.02 -23.43
N PHE A 169 7.11 3.20 -24.01
CA PHE A 169 8.18 4.01 -24.57
C PHE A 169 9.24 4.38 -23.51
N CYS A 170 10.43 4.75 -23.98
CA CYS A 170 11.48 5.28 -23.11
C CYS A 170 11.00 6.56 -22.40
N ARG A 171 11.61 6.89 -21.25
CA ARG A 171 11.18 8.01 -20.38
C ARG A 171 11.07 9.35 -21.13
N SER A 172 12.00 9.62 -22.05
CA SER A 172 11.99 10.85 -22.85
C SER A 172 10.80 10.88 -23.81
N CYS A 173 10.60 9.80 -24.58
CA CYS A 173 9.51 9.69 -25.54
C CYS A 173 8.13 9.70 -24.86
N GLU A 174 7.99 9.03 -23.72
CA GLU A 174 6.72 9.00 -22.99
C GLU A 174 6.37 10.36 -22.34
N LEU A 175 7.34 11.11 -21.83
CA LEU A 175 7.07 12.46 -21.32
C LEU A 175 6.90 13.47 -22.47
N GLY A 176 7.64 13.28 -23.56
CA GLY A 176 7.61 14.10 -24.77
C GLY A 176 6.33 13.94 -25.59
N ASN A 177 5.63 12.80 -25.51
CA ASN A 177 4.39 12.57 -26.27
C ASN A 177 3.31 13.64 -26.01
N ARG A 178 3.31 14.26 -24.82
CA ARG A 178 2.38 15.34 -24.48
C ARG A 178 2.73 16.66 -25.18
N ARG A 179 3.98 16.82 -25.59
CA ARG A 179 4.53 18.06 -26.16
C ARG A 179 4.64 18.02 -27.69
N HIS A 180 4.77 16.83 -28.27
CA HIS A 180 4.93 16.66 -29.71
C HIS A 180 3.61 16.27 -30.39
N ASN A 181 3.37 16.78 -31.60
CA ASN A 181 2.24 16.41 -32.46
C ASN A 181 2.51 15.11 -33.24
N ARG A 182 3.36 14.22 -32.72
CA ARG A 182 3.72 12.98 -33.42
C ARG A 182 2.64 11.92 -33.24
N ARG A 183 2.58 11.00 -34.20
CA ARG A 183 1.77 9.79 -34.17
C ARG A 183 2.02 9.02 -32.88
N LEU A 184 0.93 8.55 -32.28
CA LEU A 184 0.94 7.78 -31.04
C LEU A 184 0.09 6.53 -31.26
N SER A 185 0.76 5.49 -31.74
CA SER A 185 0.17 4.16 -31.89
C SER A 185 1.07 3.15 -31.17
N PRO A 186 0.52 2.06 -30.62
CA PRO A 186 1.32 0.95 -30.14
C PRO A 186 2.19 0.39 -31.27
N SER A 187 3.44 0.10 -30.98
CA SER A 187 4.44 -0.37 -31.96
C SER A 187 5.43 -1.32 -31.29
N PHE A 188 6.21 -2.06 -32.07
CA PHE A 188 7.29 -2.91 -31.54
C PHE A 188 8.50 -2.12 -31.05
N GLU A 189 8.63 -0.86 -31.48
CA GLU A 189 9.74 0.00 -31.15
C GLU A 189 9.29 1.29 -30.45
N CYS A 190 10.21 1.92 -29.74
CA CYS A 190 10.01 3.24 -29.18
C CYS A 190 9.98 4.32 -30.27
N LEU A 191 9.36 5.46 -30.01
CA LEU A 191 9.31 6.63 -30.92
C LEU A 191 10.69 7.17 -31.37
N CYS A 192 11.78 6.71 -30.76
CA CYS A 192 13.16 7.05 -31.12
C CYS A 192 13.92 5.89 -31.81
N GLY A 193 13.24 4.81 -32.20
CA GLY A 193 13.84 3.62 -32.83
C GLY A 193 14.56 2.67 -31.87
N LYS A 194 14.50 2.94 -30.55
CA LYS A 194 15.08 2.04 -29.53
C LYS A 194 14.08 1.00 -29.06
N THR A 195 14.56 -0.02 -28.37
CA THR A 195 13.70 -1.02 -27.72
C THR A 195 12.76 -0.38 -26.69
N LEU A 196 11.57 -0.98 -26.57
CA LEU A 196 10.63 -0.63 -25.53
C LEU A 196 11.15 -1.03 -24.15
N ARG A 197 10.58 -0.44 -23.11
CA ARG A 197 10.89 -0.77 -21.72
C ARG A 197 9.72 -1.46 -21.07
N VAL A 198 10.00 -2.37 -20.14
CA VAL A 198 8.97 -2.88 -19.23
C VAL A 198 8.38 -1.70 -18.43
N LEU A 199 7.05 -1.64 -18.38
CA LEU A 199 6.29 -0.57 -17.76
C LEU A 199 6.50 -0.55 -16.24
N ARG A 200 6.47 -1.74 -15.62
CA ARG A 200 6.81 -1.99 -14.22
C ARG A 200 7.66 -3.25 -14.12
N ASP A 201 8.71 -3.15 -13.32
CA ASP A 201 9.66 -4.24 -13.08
C ASP A 201 9.43 -4.78 -11.66
N PHE A 202 9.64 -6.09 -11.47
CA PHE A 202 9.32 -6.82 -10.24
C PHE A 202 10.55 -7.50 -9.68
N LYS A 203 10.76 -7.39 -8.37
CA LYS A 203 11.84 -8.08 -7.66
C LYS A 203 11.38 -9.39 -7.02
N SER A 204 10.09 -9.48 -6.70
CA SER A 204 9.46 -10.63 -6.05
C SER A 204 8.44 -11.27 -6.97
N SER A 205 8.55 -12.59 -7.17
CA SER A 205 7.54 -13.38 -7.89
C SER A 205 6.16 -13.28 -7.26
N GLN A 206 6.07 -13.18 -5.92
CA GLN A 206 4.81 -12.98 -5.21
C GLN A 206 4.13 -11.66 -5.61
N ALA A 207 4.91 -10.59 -5.80
CA ALA A 207 4.38 -9.29 -6.19
C ALA A 207 3.89 -9.31 -7.64
N GLU A 208 4.64 -9.96 -8.52
CA GLU A 208 4.26 -10.23 -9.91
C GLU A 208 2.95 -11.02 -9.99
N ASP A 209 2.86 -12.18 -9.34
CA ASP A 209 1.67 -13.05 -9.33
C ASP A 209 0.43 -12.35 -8.78
N SER A 210 0.61 -11.61 -7.68
CA SER A 210 -0.51 -10.94 -7.01
C SER A 210 -1.02 -9.75 -7.81
N LEU A 211 -0.12 -8.96 -8.41
CA LEU A 211 -0.52 -7.82 -9.25
C LEU A 211 -1.12 -8.27 -10.59
N MET A 212 -0.68 -9.39 -11.16
CA MET A 212 -1.33 -9.99 -12.32
C MET A 212 -2.80 -10.33 -12.03
N LYS A 213 -3.09 -10.91 -10.85
CA LYS A 213 -4.47 -11.21 -10.42
C LYS A 213 -5.31 -9.96 -10.17
N VAL A 214 -4.71 -8.93 -9.55
CA VAL A 214 -5.36 -7.61 -9.35
C VAL A 214 -5.68 -6.95 -10.69
N ASP A 215 -4.73 -6.95 -11.64
CA ASP A 215 -4.91 -6.38 -12.97
C ASP A 215 -5.99 -7.13 -13.77
N ARG A 216 -6.03 -8.47 -13.65
CA ARG A 216 -7.11 -9.29 -14.24
C ARG A 216 -8.48 -8.91 -13.69
N MET A 217 -8.61 -8.77 -12.37
CA MET A 217 -9.87 -8.32 -11.75
C MET A 217 -10.27 -6.91 -12.17
N ALA A 218 -9.29 -6.02 -12.36
CA ALA A 218 -9.53 -4.67 -12.88
C ALA A 218 -10.06 -4.70 -14.32
N ASN A 219 -9.52 -5.57 -15.16
CA ASN A 219 -9.99 -5.74 -16.54
C ASN A 219 -11.40 -6.36 -16.59
N GLN A 220 -11.71 -7.34 -15.74
CA GLN A 220 -13.07 -7.91 -15.62
C GLN A 220 -14.10 -6.82 -15.29
N LEU A 221 -13.77 -5.92 -14.37
CA LEU A 221 -14.62 -4.79 -14.01
C LEU A 221 -14.77 -3.81 -15.18
N LEU A 222 -13.66 -3.49 -15.87
CA LEU A 222 -13.65 -2.58 -17.01
C LEU A 222 -14.47 -3.11 -18.21
N LYS A 223 -14.36 -4.41 -18.50
CA LYS A 223 -15.11 -5.12 -19.55
C LYS A 223 -16.58 -5.39 -19.17
N GLY A 224 -17.01 -5.05 -17.95
CA GLY A 224 -18.37 -5.35 -17.45
C GLY A 224 -18.63 -6.85 -17.22
N GLN A 225 -17.59 -7.67 -17.23
CA GLN A 225 -17.66 -9.12 -16.97
C GLN A 225 -17.91 -9.43 -15.48
N ALA A 226 -17.54 -8.49 -14.60
CA ALA A 226 -17.86 -8.55 -13.19
C ALA A 226 -19.00 -7.56 -12.86
N ARG A 227 -20.20 -8.07 -12.55
CA ARG A 227 -21.28 -7.24 -12.03
C ARG A 227 -21.01 -6.90 -10.57
N VAL A 228 -20.36 -5.76 -10.32
CA VAL A 228 -20.08 -5.29 -8.96
C VAL A 228 -21.28 -4.52 -8.42
N LEU A 229 -21.80 -4.93 -7.26
CA LEU A 229 -22.99 -4.33 -6.64
C LEU A 229 -22.69 -3.09 -5.79
N LEU A 230 -21.42 -2.70 -5.66
CA LEU A 230 -21.00 -1.55 -4.84
C LEU A 230 -21.60 -0.24 -5.37
N THR A 231 -22.24 0.52 -4.48
CA THR A 231 -22.96 1.74 -4.84
C THR A 231 -22.46 3.00 -4.14
N ASP A 232 -21.87 2.92 -2.94
CA ASP A 232 -21.43 4.11 -2.20
C ASP A 232 -20.19 3.84 -1.33
N CYS A 233 -19.05 3.55 -1.98
CA CYS A 233 -17.78 3.29 -1.27
C CYS A 233 -17.91 2.22 -0.17
N GLU A 234 -18.73 1.20 -0.37
CA GLU A 234 -19.11 0.22 0.65
C GLU A 234 -18.01 -0.81 0.95
N LEU A 235 -16.97 -0.90 0.10
CA LEU A 235 -15.92 -1.91 0.22
C LEU A 235 -15.20 -1.91 1.59
N PRO A 236 -14.88 -0.78 2.23
CA PRO A 236 -14.30 -0.79 3.57
C PRO A 236 -15.25 -1.34 4.64
N THR A 237 -16.55 -1.08 4.51
CA THR A 237 -17.57 -1.66 5.39
C THR A 237 -17.65 -3.17 5.20
N LEU A 238 -17.64 -3.64 3.95
CA LEU A 238 -17.61 -5.06 3.63
C LEU A 238 -16.34 -5.74 4.16
N THR A 239 -15.20 -5.07 4.01
CA THR A 239 -13.89 -5.55 4.46
C THR A 239 -13.88 -5.72 5.97
N ARG A 240 -14.35 -4.71 6.71
CA ARG A 240 -14.49 -4.79 8.16
C ARG A 240 -15.43 -5.93 8.56
N GLY A 241 -16.62 -5.98 8.00
CA GLY A 241 -17.62 -6.99 8.36
C GLY A 241 -17.12 -8.41 8.10
N ARG A 242 -16.47 -8.65 6.95
CA ARG A 242 -15.85 -9.94 6.62
C ARG A 242 -14.81 -10.36 7.66
N LEU A 243 -13.84 -9.48 7.93
CA LEU A 243 -12.74 -9.77 8.85
C LEU A 243 -13.22 -9.97 10.29
N THR A 244 -14.23 -9.23 10.73
CA THR A 244 -14.78 -9.39 12.08
C THR A 244 -15.58 -10.69 12.21
N ARG A 245 -16.40 -11.06 11.21
CA ARG A 245 -17.17 -12.32 11.25
C ARG A 245 -16.30 -13.57 11.19
N GLU A 246 -15.21 -13.55 10.43
CA GLU A 246 -14.24 -14.65 10.41
C GLU A 246 -13.44 -14.78 11.71
N GLY A 247 -13.72 -13.95 12.72
CA GLY A 247 -13.19 -14.10 14.07
C GLY A 247 -11.72 -13.70 14.21
N LEU A 248 -11.21 -12.90 13.28
CA LEU A 248 -9.80 -12.50 13.22
C LEU A 248 -9.47 -11.28 14.08
N GLU A 249 -10.21 -11.02 15.15
CA GLU A 249 -9.83 -10.00 16.13
C GLU A 249 -8.73 -10.53 17.06
N GLY A 250 -7.51 -10.57 16.51
CA GLY A 250 -6.30 -10.71 17.30
C GLY A 250 -6.02 -9.45 18.14
N ARG A 251 -4.83 -9.40 18.76
CA ARG A 251 -4.37 -8.32 19.66
C ARG A 251 -4.40 -6.91 19.03
N PHE A 252 -4.44 -6.81 17.70
CA PHE A 252 -4.29 -5.57 16.94
C PHE A 252 -5.58 -5.09 16.23
N GLY A 253 -6.69 -5.81 16.38
CA GLY A 253 -7.99 -5.48 15.77
C GLY A 253 -8.00 -5.52 14.24
N VAL A 254 -9.12 -5.11 13.64
CA VAL A 254 -9.40 -5.22 12.18
C VAL A 254 -8.29 -4.61 11.30
N VAL A 255 -7.71 -3.48 11.69
CA VAL A 255 -6.63 -2.82 10.92
C VAL A 255 -5.35 -3.68 10.90
N GLY A 256 -5.00 -4.28 12.04
CA GLY A 256 -3.85 -5.17 12.14
C GLY A 256 -4.04 -6.42 11.29
N THR A 257 -5.21 -7.04 11.40
CA THR A 257 -5.60 -8.20 10.60
C THR A 257 -5.55 -7.90 9.10
N LEU A 258 -6.15 -6.79 8.67
CA LEU A 258 -6.11 -6.40 7.25
C LEU A 258 -4.66 -6.17 6.79
N THR A 259 -3.80 -5.59 7.63
CA THR A 259 -2.37 -5.42 7.31
C THR A 259 -1.69 -6.77 7.08
N GLU A 260 -1.94 -7.76 7.94
CA GLU A 260 -1.36 -9.10 7.84
C GLU A 260 -1.86 -9.83 6.57
N VAL A 261 -3.18 -9.83 6.32
CA VAL A 261 -3.78 -10.44 5.12
C VAL A 261 -3.21 -9.83 3.84
N LEU A 262 -3.12 -8.50 3.78
CA LEU A 262 -2.57 -7.80 2.62
C LEU A 262 -1.09 -8.13 2.42
N GLN A 263 -0.31 -8.16 3.49
CA GLN A 263 1.11 -8.49 3.45
C GLN A 263 1.36 -9.94 3.03
N GLU A 264 0.53 -10.88 3.47
CA GLU A 264 0.60 -12.29 3.12
C GLU A 264 0.18 -12.56 1.66
N ARG A 265 -0.89 -11.91 1.19
CA ARG A 265 -1.46 -12.18 -0.14
C ARG A 265 -0.80 -11.39 -1.28
N LEU A 266 -0.29 -10.20 -1.00
CA LEU A 266 0.28 -9.29 -2.00
C LEU A 266 1.80 -9.17 -1.87
N GLY A 267 2.34 -9.26 -0.64
CA GLY A 267 3.74 -8.98 -0.36
C GLY A 267 4.06 -7.47 -0.33
N THR A 268 5.20 -7.12 0.28
CA THR A 268 5.57 -5.70 0.55
C THR A 268 5.72 -4.88 -0.73
N GLU A 269 6.27 -5.49 -1.78
CA GLU A 269 6.53 -4.80 -3.04
C GLU A 269 5.23 -4.39 -3.74
N ALA A 270 4.24 -5.28 -3.83
CA ALA A 270 2.94 -4.95 -4.41
C ALA A 270 2.21 -3.88 -3.60
N LEU A 271 2.26 -3.94 -2.26
CA LEU A 271 1.68 -2.91 -1.39
C LEU A 271 2.29 -1.53 -1.66
N ASN A 272 3.61 -1.45 -1.79
CA ASN A 272 4.29 -0.20 -2.13
C ASN A 272 3.90 0.31 -3.51
N MET A 273 3.85 -0.59 -4.51
CA MET A 273 3.45 -0.29 -5.88
C MET A 273 1.99 0.19 -6.03
N LEU A 274 1.12 -0.22 -5.11
CA LEU A 274 -0.28 0.20 -5.00
C LEU A 274 -0.50 1.35 -4.00
N CYS A 275 0.58 1.90 -3.42
CA CYS A 275 0.55 2.97 -2.42
C CYS A 275 -0.30 2.63 -1.18
N ILE A 276 -0.28 1.36 -0.75
CA ILE A 276 -0.99 0.87 0.44
C ILE A 276 -0.08 0.98 1.66
N GLY A 277 -0.13 2.15 2.31
CA GLY A 277 0.52 2.40 3.60
C GLY A 277 -0.42 2.21 4.79
N LYS A 278 0.10 2.40 6.01
CA LYS A 278 -0.64 2.23 7.27
C LYS A 278 -1.98 2.99 7.30
N GLU A 279 -1.97 4.26 6.89
CA GLU A 279 -3.18 5.09 6.86
C GLU A 279 -4.19 4.61 5.80
N THR A 280 -3.68 4.19 4.63
CA THR A 280 -4.52 3.60 3.57
C THR A 280 -5.21 2.33 4.09
N VAL A 281 -4.49 1.44 4.79
CA VAL A 281 -5.06 0.23 5.38
C VAL A 281 -6.13 0.57 6.42
N ALA A 282 -5.90 1.58 7.27
CA ALA A 282 -6.90 2.00 8.25
C ALA A 282 -8.21 2.44 7.60
N ARG A 283 -8.12 3.22 6.51
CA ARG A 283 -9.29 3.67 5.72
C ARG A 283 -9.96 2.52 4.98
N LEU A 284 -9.19 1.58 4.43
CA LEU A 284 -9.70 0.35 3.79
C LEU A 284 -10.36 -0.61 4.81
N ALA A 285 -10.01 -0.52 6.08
CA ALA A 285 -10.68 -1.19 7.19
C ALA A 285 -11.89 -0.38 7.73
N GLY A 286 -12.30 0.67 7.02
CA GLY A 286 -13.47 1.51 7.31
C GLY A 286 -13.27 2.53 8.43
N ARG A 287 -12.04 2.82 8.87
CA ARG A 287 -11.81 3.84 9.90
C ARG A 287 -12.17 5.21 9.32
N ASP A 288 -12.96 5.99 10.05
CA ASP A 288 -13.24 7.39 9.70
C ASP A 288 -11.94 8.19 9.66
N SER A 289 -11.77 8.95 8.58
CA SER A 289 -10.59 9.76 8.30
C SER A 289 -11.04 11.05 7.65
N GLU A 290 -10.40 12.17 7.99
CA GLU A 290 -10.64 13.47 7.36
C GLU A 290 -10.42 13.43 5.84
N ASN A 291 -9.61 12.48 5.36
CA ASN A 291 -9.30 12.29 3.94
C ASN A 291 -10.35 11.45 3.17
N GLY A 292 -11.45 11.05 3.81
CA GLY A 292 -12.56 10.29 3.22
C GLY A 292 -12.20 8.85 2.83
N PHE A 293 -13.00 8.21 1.97
CA PHE A 293 -12.76 6.84 1.49
C PHE A 293 -11.62 6.74 0.47
N VAL A 294 -10.99 5.56 0.38
CA VAL A 294 -9.98 5.29 -0.64
C VAL A 294 -10.69 5.12 -1.98
N LYS A 295 -10.39 5.98 -2.96
CA LYS A 295 -11.07 6.00 -4.27
C LYS A 295 -10.30 5.29 -5.38
N ASN A 296 -9.00 5.08 -5.18
CA ASN A 296 -8.16 4.48 -6.23
C ASN A 296 -8.66 3.06 -6.54
N PRO A 297 -8.95 2.74 -7.83
CA PRO A 297 -9.56 1.47 -8.16
C PRO A 297 -8.62 0.28 -7.89
N LEU A 298 -7.34 0.34 -8.29
CA LEU A 298 -6.43 -0.79 -8.06
C LEU A 298 -6.18 -1.04 -6.58
N THR A 299 -6.12 0.01 -5.75
CA THR A 299 -6.03 -0.15 -4.31
C THR A 299 -7.26 -0.86 -3.72
N ASN A 300 -8.47 -0.50 -4.16
CA ASN A 300 -9.69 -1.18 -3.72
C ASN A 300 -9.76 -2.62 -4.25
N ILE A 301 -9.41 -2.84 -5.51
CA ILE A 301 -9.40 -4.17 -6.15
C ILE A 301 -8.38 -5.09 -5.47
N ALA A 302 -7.26 -4.56 -4.99
CA ALA A 302 -6.30 -5.33 -4.21
C ALA A 302 -6.88 -5.84 -2.89
N VAL A 303 -7.75 -5.07 -2.23
CA VAL A 303 -8.50 -5.55 -1.05
C VAL A 303 -9.56 -6.56 -1.46
N ALA A 304 -10.29 -6.31 -2.55
CA ALA A 304 -11.26 -7.27 -3.11
C ALA A 304 -10.60 -8.63 -3.37
N TYR A 305 -9.41 -8.63 -3.97
CA TYR A 305 -8.61 -9.83 -4.19
C TYR A 305 -8.11 -10.46 -2.88
N ALA A 306 -7.45 -9.69 -2.02
CA ALA A 306 -6.77 -10.25 -0.85
C ALA A 306 -7.72 -10.78 0.23
N VAL A 307 -8.85 -10.10 0.44
CA VAL A 307 -9.83 -10.43 1.50
C VAL A 307 -10.94 -11.35 0.98
N PHE A 308 -11.40 -11.16 -0.26
CA PHE A 308 -12.56 -11.89 -0.78
C PHE A 308 -12.18 -12.92 -1.85
N GLY A 309 -10.95 -12.88 -2.40
CA GLY A 309 -10.52 -13.76 -3.47
C GLY A 309 -11.11 -13.44 -4.85
N GLY A 310 -12.05 -12.49 -4.95
CA GLY A 310 -12.69 -12.13 -6.22
C GLY A 310 -14.03 -11.40 -6.07
N TRP A 311 -14.59 -10.97 -7.19
CA TRP A 311 -15.84 -10.20 -7.23
C TRP A 311 -17.09 -10.97 -6.76
N GLY A 312 -17.13 -12.29 -6.97
CA GLY A 312 -18.25 -13.12 -6.52
C GLY A 312 -18.45 -13.05 -5.00
N ALA A 313 -17.39 -13.26 -4.24
CA ALA A 313 -17.42 -13.17 -2.78
C ALA A 313 -17.70 -11.74 -2.27
N VAL A 314 -17.24 -10.69 -2.96
CA VAL A 314 -17.61 -9.29 -2.65
C VAL A 314 -19.12 -9.09 -2.79
N ASN A 315 -19.74 -9.65 -3.83
CA ASN A 315 -21.17 -9.52 -4.05
C ASN A 315 -21.99 -10.32 -3.02
N GLU A 316 -21.55 -11.51 -2.64
CA GLU A 316 -22.19 -12.28 -1.57
C GLU A 316 -22.12 -11.51 -0.24
N GLU A 317 -20.96 -10.93 0.07
CA GLU A 317 -20.79 -10.08 1.24
C GLU A 317 -21.72 -8.87 1.22
N PHE A 318 -21.87 -8.24 0.06
CA PHE A 318 -22.77 -7.12 -0.14
C PHE A 318 -24.24 -7.50 0.08
N LYS A 319 -24.66 -8.67 -0.42
CA LYS A 319 -26.03 -9.18 -0.18
C LYS A 319 -26.28 -9.39 1.31
N LEU A 320 -25.29 -9.94 2.04
CA LEU A 320 -25.37 -10.09 3.50
C LEU A 320 -25.57 -8.73 4.19
N LEU A 321 -24.77 -7.71 3.82
CA LEU A 321 -24.93 -6.35 4.34
C LEU A 321 -26.34 -5.79 4.09
N LYS A 322 -26.91 -6.02 2.89
CA LYS A 322 -28.26 -5.51 2.56
C LYS A 322 -29.38 -6.29 3.25
N SER A 323 -29.18 -7.58 3.53
CA SER A 323 -30.20 -8.43 4.16
C SER A 323 -30.48 -8.05 5.62
N ASP A 324 -29.44 -7.74 6.40
CA ASP A 324 -29.58 -7.28 7.79
C ASP A 324 -28.43 -6.34 8.15
N ARG A 325 -28.59 -5.07 7.76
CA ARG A 325 -27.59 -4.03 8.00
C ARG A 325 -27.31 -3.83 9.49
N ALA A 326 -28.35 -3.92 10.33
CA ALA A 326 -28.20 -3.70 11.77
C ALA A 326 -27.40 -4.83 12.43
N SER A 327 -27.61 -6.09 12.06
CA SER A 327 -26.76 -7.21 12.52
C SER A 327 -25.35 -7.14 11.96
N TYR A 328 -25.22 -6.78 10.67
CA TYR A 328 -23.92 -6.63 10.01
C TYR A 328 -23.07 -5.52 10.64
N GLU A 329 -23.68 -4.37 10.90
CA GLU A 329 -23.03 -3.25 11.57
C GLU A 329 -22.79 -3.55 13.06
N ARG A 330 -23.72 -4.22 13.77
CA ARG A 330 -23.52 -4.70 15.16
C ARG A 330 -22.33 -5.63 15.32
N ALA A 331 -22.14 -6.57 14.39
CA ALA A 331 -20.94 -7.40 14.34
C ALA A 331 -19.66 -6.58 14.12
N ALA A 332 -19.76 -5.42 13.45
CA ALA A 332 -18.66 -4.53 13.11
C ALA A 332 -18.46 -3.33 14.08
N ILE A 333 -19.27 -3.22 15.15
CA ILE A 333 -19.17 -2.12 16.12
C ILE A 333 -17.81 -2.16 16.83
N ARG A 334 -17.08 -1.04 16.72
CA ARG A 334 -15.88 -0.77 17.50
C ARG A 334 -16.26 -0.69 18.98
N ARG A 335 -16.03 -1.76 19.72
CA ARG A 335 -16.18 -1.76 21.19
C ARG A 335 -15.19 -0.75 21.77
N PRO A 336 -15.61 0.11 22.71
CA PRO A 336 -14.79 1.20 23.21
C PRO A 336 -13.43 0.70 23.71
N GLN A 337 -12.41 1.48 23.39
CA GLN A 337 -11.03 1.21 23.78
C GLN A 337 -10.92 1.31 25.30
N ARG A 338 -11.02 0.16 26.00
CA ARG A 338 -10.79 -0.02 27.44
C ARG A 338 -11.29 1.13 28.30
N GLU A 339 -12.44 0.95 28.97
CA GLU A 339 -12.74 1.78 30.14
C GLU A 339 -11.55 1.75 31.11
N ARG A 340 -11.04 2.95 31.42
CA ARG A 340 -10.02 3.16 32.43
C ARG A 340 -10.76 3.16 33.77
N SER A 341 -10.50 2.13 34.56
CA SER A 341 -10.90 2.04 35.96
C SER A 341 -9.62 2.15 36.77
N ASP A 342 -9.55 3.07 37.72
CA ASP A 342 -8.38 3.24 38.60
C ASP A 342 -8.09 1.97 39.41
N PHE A 343 -9.15 1.21 39.74
CA PHE A 343 -9.07 -0.08 40.43
C PHE A 343 -8.31 -1.17 39.64
N LYS A 344 -8.26 -1.07 38.31
CA LYS A 344 -7.57 -2.02 37.42
C LYS A 344 -6.05 -1.86 37.44
N HIS A 345 -5.55 -0.68 37.75
CA HIS A 345 -4.11 -0.40 37.80
C HIS A 345 -3.44 -0.93 39.07
N LEU A 346 -4.24 -1.33 40.07
CA LEU A 346 -3.74 -2.00 41.26
C LEU A 346 -3.17 -3.38 40.92
N PRO A 347 -2.05 -3.79 41.55
CA PRO A 347 -1.52 -5.14 41.43
C PRO A 347 -2.59 -6.19 41.75
N LEU A 348 -2.56 -7.33 41.06
CA LEU A 348 -3.56 -8.40 41.22
C LEU A 348 -3.74 -8.83 42.68
N ALA A 349 -2.63 -8.93 43.44
CA ALA A 349 -2.66 -9.27 44.85
C ALA A 349 -3.45 -8.25 45.71
N VAL A 350 -3.38 -6.96 45.37
CA VAL A 350 -4.10 -5.90 46.07
C VAL A 350 -5.61 -6.01 45.80
N ARG A 351 -5.98 -6.32 44.55
CA ARG A 351 -7.39 -6.51 44.17
C ARG A 351 -8.02 -7.74 44.83
N ILE A 352 -7.28 -8.83 44.89
CA ILE A 352 -7.72 -10.06 45.58
C ILE A 352 -7.94 -9.78 47.07
N LYS A 353 -6.98 -9.12 47.73
CA LYS A 353 -7.11 -8.72 49.14
C LYS A 353 -8.30 -7.81 49.38
N PHE A 354 -8.57 -6.87 48.48
CA PHE A 354 -9.75 -6.01 48.56
C PHE A 354 -11.04 -6.84 48.57
N TYR A 355 -11.22 -7.75 47.61
CA TYR A 355 -12.44 -8.58 47.55
C TYR A 355 -12.58 -9.52 48.75
N GLN A 356 -11.46 -10.04 49.25
CA GLN A 356 -11.43 -10.89 50.45
C GLN A 356 -11.76 -10.13 51.75
N GLY A 357 -11.60 -8.80 51.75
CA GLY A 357 -11.87 -7.95 52.91
C GLY A 357 -13.27 -7.31 52.91
N LEU A 358 -14.13 -7.63 51.94
CA LEU A 358 -15.50 -7.13 51.87
C LEU A 358 -16.38 -7.78 52.94
N GLY A 359 -17.35 -7.02 53.48
CA GLY A 359 -18.40 -7.59 54.31
C GLY A 359 -19.31 -8.53 53.52
N GLU A 360 -20.02 -9.43 54.21
CA GLU A 360 -20.87 -10.46 53.58
C GLU A 360 -21.91 -9.86 52.61
N LYS A 361 -22.55 -8.76 53.00
CA LYS A 361 -23.52 -8.04 52.16
C LYS A 361 -22.87 -7.44 50.91
N GLU A 362 -21.72 -6.79 51.06
CA GLU A 362 -21.00 -6.15 49.94
C GLU A 362 -20.43 -7.17 48.96
N PHE A 363 -20.00 -8.33 49.47
CA PHE A 363 -19.52 -9.43 48.65
C PHE A 363 -20.62 -9.99 47.74
N GLU A 364 -21.82 -10.22 48.29
CA GLU A 364 -22.95 -10.70 47.49
C GLU A 364 -23.45 -9.66 46.48
N GLU A 365 -23.40 -8.37 46.80
CA GLU A 365 -23.68 -7.29 45.83
C GLU A 365 -22.69 -7.32 44.65
N HIS A 366 -21.39 -7.45 44.92
CA HIS A 366 -20.37 -7.55 43.86
C HIS A 366 -20.54 -8.79 42.99
N LYS A 367 -20.91 -9.92 43.62
CA LYS A 367 -21.19 -11.18 42.94
C LYS A 367 -22.42 -11.09 42.05
N ALA A 368 -23.52 -10.53 42.55
CA ALA A 368 -24.73 -10.31 41.75
C ALA A 368 -24.45 -9.39 40.55
N ALA A 369 -23.76 -8.27 40.76
CA ALA A 369 -23.37 -7.36 39.70
C ALA A 369 -22.46 -8.03 38.65
N ALA A 370 -21.49 -8.83 39.10
CA ALA A 370 -20.58 -9.54 38.21
C ALA A 370 -21.31 -10.58 37.34
N ARG A 371 -22.22 -11.35 37.95
CA ARG A 371 -23.04 -12.34 37.23
C ARG A 371 -23.96 -11.67 36.20
N ALA A 372 -24.68 -10.62 36.59
CA ALA A 372 -25.57 -9.88 35.70
C ALA A 372 -24.84 -9.30 34.47
N CYS A 373 -23.66 -8.70 34.69
CA CYS A 373 -22.83 -8.19 33.61
C CYS A 373 -22.39 -9.29 32.63
N ILE A 374 -21.95 -10.44 33.15
CA ILE A 374 -21.48 -11.56 32.32
C ILE A 374 -22.63 -12.22 31.54
N LEU A 375 -23.79 -12.38 32.17
CA LEU A 375 -24.98 -12.94 31.51
C LEU A 375 -25.49 -12.01 30.41
N SER A 376 -25.58 -10.70 30.65
CA SER A 376 -25.91 -9.72 29.62
C SER A 376 -24.92 -9.76 28.44
N ALA A 377 -23.62 -9.92 28.73
CA ALA A 377 -22.61 -10.07 27.68
C ALA A 377 -22.76 -11.37 26.87
N LEU A 378 -23.26 -12.45 27.48
CA LEU A 378 -23.56 -13.73 26.86
C LEU A 378 -24.85 -13.69 26.02
N GLU A 379 -25.88 -12.99 26.48
CA GLU A 379 -27.09 -12.72 25.71
C GLU A 379 -26.76 -11.95 24.42
N ASP A 380 -25.89 -10.94 24.52
CA ASP A 380 -25.41 -10.16 23.37
C ASP A 380 -24.53 -10.98 22.41
N ASN A 381 -23.75 -11.94 22.93
CA ASN A 381 -22.88 -12.80 22.14
C ASN A 381 -22.81 -14.22 22.72
N PRO A 382 -23.63 -15.16 22.22
CA PRO A 382 -23.65 -16.53 22.72
C PRO A 382 -22.31 -17.28 22.55
N ASN A 383 -21.43 -16.81 21.66
CA ASN A 383 -20.11 -17.39 21.39
C ASN A 383 -18.96 -16.63 22.08
N LEU A 384 -19.27 -15.84 23.11
CA LEU A 384 -18.29 -15.05 23.83
C LEU A 384 -17.14 -15.92 24.38
N ARG A 385 -15.91 -15.41 24.32
CA ARG A 385 -14.73 -16.01 24.97
C ARG A 385 -14.36 -15.22 26.22
N ARG A 386 -13.82 -15.88 27.25
CA ARG A 386 -13.35 -15.24 28.51
C ARG A 386 -12.51 -13.98 28.29
N GLY A 387 -11.56 -14.03 27.34
CA GLY A 387 -10.70 -12.89 27.02
C GLY A 387 -11.43 -11.65 26.50
N GLN A 388 -12.61 -11.84 25.90
CA GLN A 388 -13.43 -10.79 25.29
C GLN A 388 -14.33 -10.06 26.31
N LEU A 389 -14.59 -10.65 27.50
CA LEU A 389 -15.35 -9.98 28.58
C LEU A 389 -14.72 -8.65 29.00
N ARG A 390 -13.40 -8.52 28.88
CA ARG A 390 -12.65 -7.30 29.20
C ARG A 390 -12.97 -6.11 28.28
N CYS A 391 -13.72 -6.35 27.20
CA CYS A 391 -14.12 -5.37 26.21
C CYS A 391 -15.59 -4.92 26.36
N TYR A 392 -16.32 -5.45 27.34
CA TYR A 392 -17.67 -5.00 27.71
C TYR A 392 -17.61 -3.87 28.76
N PRO A 393 -18.63 -3.00 28.83
CA PRO A 393 -18.74 -1.96 29.88
C PRO A 393 -18.60 -2.58 31.27
N SER A 394 -17.67 -2.08 32.08
CA SER A 394 -17.30 -2.63 33.41
C SER A 394 -16.87 -4.11 33.43
N GLY A 395 -16.84 -4.79 32.28
CA GLY A 395 -16.65 -6.24 32.17
C GLY A 395 -15.27 -6.71 32.64
N ASN A 396 -14.26 -5.84 32.70
CA ASN A 396 -12.94 -6.19 33.25
C ASN A 396 -12.93 -6.28 34.78
N ILE A 397 -13.75 -5.46 35.46
CA ILE A 397 -13.91 -5.49 36.91
C ILE A 397 -14.68 -6.76 37.28
N HIS A 398 -15.84 -6.95 36.65
CA HIS A 398 -16.72 -8.09 36.88
C HIS A 398 -16.09 -9.43 36.47
N TYR A 399 -15.40 -9.49 35.33
CA TYR A 399 -14.62 -10.67 34.95
C TYR A 399 -13.50 -10.96 35.95
N GLY A 400 -12.81 -9.92 36.42
CA GLY A 400 -11.75 -10.08 37.42
C GLY A 400 -12.28 -10.62 38.75
N PHE A 401 -13.42 -10.09 39.22
CA PHE A 401 -14.12 -10.61 40.40
C PHE A 401 -14.52 -12.07 40.19
N ALA A 402 -15.28 -12.38 39.13
CA ALA A 402 -15.77 -13.74 38.87
C ALA A 402 -14.63 -14.74 38.70
N LEU A 403 -13.53 -14.35 38.04
CA LEU A 403 -12.38 -15.22 37.84
C LEU A 403 -11.71 -15.65 39.16
N HIS A 404 -11.70 -14.79 40.17
CA HIS A 404 -10.96 -15.01 41.41
C HIS A 404 -11.83 -15.30 42.63
N MET A 405 -13.10 -14.88 42.64
CA MET A 405 -14.02 -14.98 43.77
C MET A 405 -15.24 -15.88 43.48
N ASP A 406 -15.55 -16.16 42.20
CA ASP A 406 -16.74 -16.94 41.78
C ASP A 406 -16.42 -17.87 40.60
N THR A 407 -15.25 -18.52 40.68
CA THR A 407 -14.65 -19.26 39.55
C THR A 407 -15.51 -20.44 39.12
N ALA A 408 -16.10 -21.17 40.07
CA ALA A 408 -16.94 -22.34 39.78
C ALA A 408 -18.18 -21.95 38.95
N TRP A 409 -18.80 -20.81 39.26
CA TRP A 409 -19.92 -20.29 38.46
C TRP A 409 -19.44 -19.83 37.08
N LEU A 410 -18.31 -19.13 37.00
CA LEU A 410 -17.74 -18.68 35.74
C LEU A 410 -17.33 -19.85 34.83
N ASP A 411 -16.82 -20.95 35.39
CA ASP A 411 -16.48 -22.19 34.68
C ASP A 411 -17.71 -22.89 34.11
N LYS A 412 -18.84 -22.84 34.82
CA LYS A 412 -20.12 -23.38 34.36
C LYS A 412 -20.70 -22.57 33.19
N GLU A 413 -20.82 -21.25 33.35
CA GLU A 413 -21.51 -20.39 32.37
C GLU A 413 -20.62 -20.00 31.17
N LEU A 414 -19.31 -19.90 31.38
CA LEU A 414 -18.36 -19.52 30.34
C LEU A 414 -17.07 -20.35 30.44
N PRO A 415 -17.10 -21.63 30.01
CA PRO A 415 -15.99 -22.55 30.20
C PRO A 415 -14.68 -22.04 29.56
N ALA A 416 -13.57 -22.27 30.25
CA ALA A 416 -12.25 -21.98 29.70
C ALA A 416 -11.98 -22.90 28.51
N ARG A 417 -12.05 -22.37 27.29
CA ARG A 417 -11.61 -23.12 26.11
C ARG A 417 -10.07 -23.19 26.13
N PRO A 418 -9.46 -24.36 25.89
CA PRO A 418 -8.03 -24.41 25.62
C PRO A 418 -7.74 -23.48 24.45
N ALA A 419 -6.67 -22.69 24.56
CA ALA A 419 -6.22 -21.89 23.43
C ALA A 419 -6.10 -22.82 22.22
N PRO A 420 -6.59 -22.44 21.01
CA PRO A 420 -6.28 -23.22 19.83
C PRO A 420 -4.77 -23.40 19.81
N SER A 421 -4.32 -24.64 19.58
CA SER A 421 -2.93 -24.95 19.33
C SER A 421 -2.54 -24.26 18.04
N PHE A 422 -2.30 -22.94 18.11
CA PHE A 422 -1.34 -22.32 17.23
C PHE A 422 -0.11 -23.20 17.36
N ILE A 423 0.31 -23.75 16.23
CA ILE A 423 1.59 -24.44 16.06
C ILE A 423 2.55 -23.75 17.02
N LYS A 424 2.91 -24.44 18.11
CA LYS A 424 3.97 -23.98 19.01
C LYS A 424 5.24 -24.13 18.18
N VAL A 425 5.47 -23.19 17.27
CA VAL A 425 6.78 -22.95 16.71
C VAL A 425 7.64 -22.79 17.94
N ASN A 426 8.58 -23.72 18.11
CA ASN A 426 9.41 -23.88 19.28
C ASN A 426 9.92 -22.49 19.69
N THR A 427 9.28 -21.91 20.72
CA THR A 427 9.38 -20.48 21.03
C THR A 427 10.80 -20.09 21.39
N ARG A 428 11.63 -21.08 21.75
CA ARG A 428 13.05 -20.93 22.02
C ARG A 428 13.87 -20.85 20.74
N GLU A 429 13.71 -21.78 19.79
CA GLU A 429 14.39 -21.73 18.49
C GLU A 429 14.01 -20.49 17.66
N TRP A 430 12.73 -20.10 17.70
CA TRP A 430 12.24 -18.92 17.00
C TRP A 430 12.75 -17.60 17.62
N ALA A 431 12.81 -17.53 18.95
CA ALA A 431 13.39 -16.41 19.68
C ALA A 431 14.91 -16.31 19.50
N GLU A 432 15.61 -17.45 19.51
CA GLU A 432 17.04 -17.54 19.24
C GLU A 432 17.39 -17.17 17.80
N SER A 433 16.56 -17.59 16.82
CA SER A 433 16.72 -17.22 15.41
C SER A 433 16.63 -15.71 15.20
N ARG A 434 15.62 -15.06 15.82
CA ARG A 434 15.49 -13.59 15.83
C ARG A 434 16.65 -12.91 16.55
N GLY A 435 17.13 -13.48 17.65
CA GLY A 435 18.33 -13.00 18.33
C GLY A 435 19.55 -13.01 17.41
N ARG A 436 19.78 -14.11 16.68
CA ARG A 436 20.88 -14.24 15.71
C ARG A 436 20.77 -13.25 14.54
N GLU A 437 19.57 -13.01 14.03
CA GLU A 437 19.32 -11.98 13.00
C GLU A 437 19.62 -10.58 13.51
N LEU A 438 19.20 -10.26 14.74
CA LEU A 438 19.44 -8.96 15.34
C LEU A 438 20.94 -8.73 15.63
N VAL A 439 21.68 -9.77 16.06
CA VAL A 439 23.15 -9.72 16.17
C VAL A 439 23.79 -9.40 14.82
N ARG A 440 23.37 -10.08 13.73
CA ARG A 440 23.85 -9.79 12.36
C ARG A 440 23.57 -8.35 11.94
N HIS A 441 22.36 -7.84 12.23
CA HIS A 441 21.98 -6.45 11.98
C HIS A 441 22.88 -5.47 12.74
N ILE A 442 23.11 -5.69 14.04
CA ILE A 442 23.98 -4.82 14.87
C ILE A 442 25.39 -4.74 14.30
N HIS A 443 25.98 -5.87 13.92
CA HIS A 443 27.31 -5.90 13.31
C HIS A 443 27.33 -5.22 11.93
N ALA A 444 26.28 -5.41 11.12
CA ALA A 444 26.15 -4.73 9.83
C ALA A 444 26.03 -3.20 9.99
N GLN A 445 25.17 -2.73 10.90
CA GLN A 445 25.02 -1.31 11.24
C GLN A 445 26.34 -0.72 11.75
N ARG A 446 27.06 -1.44 12.63
CA ARG A 446 28.38 -1.01 13.10
C ARG A 446 29.36 -0.82 11.95
N ARG A 447 29.42 -1.75 10.98
CA ARG A 447 30.27 -1.63 9.78
C ARG A 447 29.88 -0.44 8.92
N CYS A 448 28.58 -0.30 8.60
CA CYS A 448 28.08 0.81 7.78
C CYS A 448 28.35 2.17 8.44
N LEU A 449 28.02 2.34 9.72
CA LEU A 449 28.25 3.58 10.45
C LEU A 449 29.74 3.94 10.53
N THR A 450 30.61 2.94 10.72
CA THR A 450 32.07 3.16 10.75
C THR A 450 32.62 3.59 9.39
N ARG A 451 32.06 3.08 8.29
CA ARG A 451 32.45 3.40 6.92
C ARG A 451 31.91 4.77 6.48
N ASP A 452 30.60 4.98 6.64
CA ASP A 452 29.86 6.10 6.05
C ASP A 452 29.92 7.36 6.94
N HIS A 453 29.98 7.17 8.26
CA HIS A 453 30.04 8.27 9.24
C HIS A 453 31.12 8.05 10.30
N PRO A 454 32.41 7.99 9.94
CA PRO A 454 33.48 7.58 10.86
C PRO A 454 33.64 8.49 12.09
N ASP A 455 33.21 9.75 11.96
CA ASP A 455 33.32 10.76 13.02
C ASP A 455 32.10 10.78 13.96
N LYS A 456 31.05 10.00 13.67
CA LYS A 456 29.85 9.93 14.50
C LYS A 456 30.06 8.90 15.61
N ARG A 457 29.69 9.26 16.85
CA ARG A 457 29.68 8.32 17.98
C ARG A 457 28.54 7.33 17.82
N ILE A 458 28.85 6.04 17.84
CA ILE A 458 27.88 4.96 17.66
C ILE A 458 27.29 4.61 19.02
N ARG A 459 25.99 4.88 19.17
CA ARG A 459 25.19 4.58 20.36
C ARG A 459 24.23 3.43 20.08
N ARG A 460 23.65 2.86 21.14
CA ARG A 460 22.60 1.83 21.07
C ARG A 460 21.54 2.13 20.00
N ALA A 461 20.97 3.33 20.02
CA ALA A 461 19.92 3.74 19.07
C ALA A 461 20.36 3.67 17.60
N ASN A 462 21.65 3.90 17.31
CA ASN A 462 22.16 3.81 15.94
C ASN A 462 22.26 2.36 15.46
N LEU A 463 22.54 1.41 16.36
CA LEU A 463 22.69 -0.01 16.04
C LEU A 463 21.35 -0.73 15.91
N LEU A 464 20.30 -0.21 16.55
CA LEU A 464 18.94 -0.75 16.50
C LEU A 464 18.03 -0.07 15.47
N ASN A 465 18.51 0.99 14.81
CA ASN A 465 17.76 1.69 13.78
C ASN A 465 17.35 0.72 12.64
N GLY A 466 16.08 0.74 12.25
CA GLY A 466 15.51 -0.13 11.24
C GLY A 466 15.27 -1.57 11.71
N SER A 467 15.46 -1.87 13.00
CA SER A 467 15.15 -3.17 13.59
C SER A 467 13.77 -3.18 14.28
N PRO A 468 13.14 -4.35 14.48
CA PRO A 468 11.90 -4.46 15.25
C PRO A 468 12.00 -4.00 16.72
N CYS A 469 13.22 -3.76 17.20
CA CYS A 469 13.53 -3.37 18.57
C CYS A 469 13.87 -1.88 18.73
N GLU A 470 13.84 -1.10 17.65
CA GLU A 470 14.23 0.33 17.64
C GLU A 470 13.50 1.15 18.70
N SER A 471 12.19 0.96 18.83
CA SER A 471 11.31 1.73 19.73
C SER A 471 11.02 1.02 21.06
N LYS A 472 11.73 -0.06 21.40
CA LYS A 472 11.48 -0.88 22.60
C LYS A 472 12.70 -0.87 23.54
N PRO A 473 12.72 -0.01 24.58
CA PRO A 473 13.79 0.00 25.57
C PRO A 473 13.90 -1.34 26.30
N GLY A 474 15.11 -1.88 26.45
CA GLY A 474 15.39 -3.10 27.23
C GLY A 474 14.97 -4.44 26.61
N TYR A 475 14.21 -4.44 25.52
CA TYR A 475 13.71 -5.66 24.88
C TYR A 475 14.80 -6.43 24.13
N ALA A 476 15.72 -5.72 23.46
CA ALA A 476 16.81 -6.33 22.71
C ALA A 476 17.80 -7.07 23.64
N GLU A 477 17.96 -6.55 24.85
CA GLU A 477 18.88 -7.03 25.88
C GLU A 477 18.40 -8.28 26.61
N GLN A 478 17.19 -8.76 26.32
CA GLN A 478 16.67 -10.04 26.81
C GLN A 478 17.35 -11.25 26.14
N PHE A 479 18.08 -11.03 25.05
CA PHE A 479 18.85 -12.06 24.35
C PHE A 479 20.34 -11.87 24.63
N ASP A 480 21.00 -12.87 25.21
CA ASP A 480 22.40 -12.76 25.63
C ASP A 480 23.34 -12.40 24.47
N GLY A 481 23.19 -13.04 23.31
CA GLY A 481 24.00 -12.73 22.12
C GLY A 481 23.82 -11.29 21.62
N VAL A 482 22.61 -10.71 21.75
CA VAL A 482 22.32 -9.32 21.37
C VAL A 482 22.92 -8.36 22.39
N LYS A 483 22.83 -8.68 23.69
CA LYS A 483 23.44 -7.92 24.77
C LYS A 483 24.96 -7.85 24.59
N GLU A 484 25.61 -8.96 24.27
CA GLU A 484 27.04 -9.02 23.95
C GLU A 484 27.39 -8.21 22.69
N ALA A 485 26.61 -8.35 21.61
CA ALA A 485 26.84 -7.62 20.37
C ALA A 485 26.71 -6.10 20.57
N LEU A 486 25.73 -5.64 21.35
CA LEU A 486 25.57 -4.23 21.71
C LEU A 486 26.74 -3.74 22.56
N ALA A 487 27.16 -4.50 23.58
CA ALA A 487 28.31 -4.15 24.42
C ALA A 487 29.60 -4.00 23.59
N LYS A 488 29.81 -4.88 22.60
CA LYS A 488 30.96 -4.83 21.68
C LYS A 488 30.88 -3.70 20.65
N CYS A 489 29.68 -3.35 20.17
CA CYS A 489 29.49 -2.42 19.06
C CYS A 489 29.18 -0.98 19.48
N ILE A 490 28.82 -0.72 20.73
CA ILE A 490 28.63 0.64 21.25
C ILE A 490 30.00 1.27 21.54
N ASP A 491 30.17 2.53 21.19
CA ASP A 491 31.42 3.23 21.45
C ASP A 491 31.61 3.58 22.93
N THR A 492 32.67 3.02 23.51
CA THR A 492 33.35 3.62 24.66
C THR A 492 34.04 4.92 24.26
N ASP A 493 34.46 5.71 25.25
CA ASP A 493 35.20 6.94 24.98
C ASP A 493 36.52 6.65 24.25
N ASP A 494 37.26 5.64 24.69
CA ASP A 494 38.52 5.20 24.07
C ASP A 494 38.32 4.72 22.63
N THR A 495 37.36 3.82 22.37
CA THR A 495 37.13 3.29 21.01
C THR A 495 36.67 4.35 20.01
N TYR A 496 35.90 5.33 20.46
CA TYR A 496 35.50 6.49 19.66
C TYR A 496 36.68 7.40 19.33
N ASP A 497 37.49 7.71 20.35
CA ASP A 497 38.65 8.60 20.22
C ASP A 497 39.75 7.97 19.36
N GLN A 498 40.05 6.68 19.55
CA GLN A 498 40.97 5.94 18.68
C GLN A 498 40.52 5.93 17.21
N ARG A 499 39.22 5.71 16.93
CA ARG A 499 38.72 5.73 15.55
C ARG A 499 38.92 7.09 14.88
N ARG A 500 38.57 8.16 15.60
CA ARG A 500 38.72 9.55 15.12
C ARG A 500 40.19 9.91 14.90
N MET A 501 41.07 9.54 15.82
CA MET A 501 42.51 9.77 15.73
C MET A 501 43.13 9.04 14.53
N ARG A 502 42.84 7.74 14.34
CA ARG A 502 43.36 6.97 13.19
C ARG A 502 42.96 7.61 11.85
N ARG A 503 41.71 8.07 11.74
CA ARG A 503 41.24 8.77 10.54
C ARG A 503 41.95 10.11 10.36
N LEU A 504 42.05 10.92 11.41
CA LEU A 504 42.71 12.21 11.35
C LEU A 504 44.18 12.08 10.95
N VAL A 505 44.91 11.12 11.54
CA VAL A 505 46.30 10.79 11.18
C VAL A 505 46.40 10.37 9.72
N LYS A 506 45.49 9.51 9.23
CA LYS A 506 45.47 9.09 7.82
C LYS A 506 45.29 10.27 6.86
N VAL A 507 44.36 11.19 7.19
CA VAL A 507 44.11 12.38 6.36
C VAL A 507 45.30 13.34 6.41
N ILE A 508 45.90 13.57 7.58
CA ILE A 508 47.10 14.40 7.73
C ILE A 508 48.28 13.83 6.94
N ARG A 509 48.50 12.50 6.98
CA ARG A 509 49.55 11.84 6.18
C ARG A 509 49.37 12.07 4.68
N ALA A 510 48.13 12.13 4.19
CA ALA A 510 47.84 12.39 2.79
C ALA A 510 48.23 13.80 2.32
N CYS A 511 48.39 14.77 3.24
CA CYS A 511 48.87 16.12 2.90
C CYS A 511 50.38 16.17 2.61
N ASN A 512 51.13 15.09 2.81
CA ASN A 512 52.57 14.97 2.55
C ASN A 512 53.46 16.06 3.21
N ILE A 513 53.01 16.62 4.33
CA ILE A 513 53.73 17.62 5.13
C ILE A 513 54.19 16.98 6.44
N LYS A 514 55.46 17.14 6.81
CA LYS A 514 56.00 16.64 8.08
C LYS A 514 55.32 17.35 9.26
N THR A 515 54.66 16.58 10.12
CA THR A 515 54.02 17.10 11.33
C THR A 515 53.97 16.04 12.43
N HIS A 516 54.14 16.48 13.69
CA HIS A 516 54.11 15.63 14.87
C HIS A 516 52.73 14.99 15.12
N TYR A 517 51.66 15.50 14.50
CA TYR A 517 50.32 14.93 14.64
C TYR A 517 50.18 13.54 14.02
N THR A 518 51.11 13.12 13.14
CA THR A 518 51.10 11.80 12.49
C THR A 518 51.77 10.68 13.29
N ASP A 519 52.42 11.04 14.40
CA ASP A 519 53.11 10.12 15.30
C ASP A 519 52.12 9.53 16.31
N TYR A 520 51.83 8.24 16.16
CA TYR A 520 50.93 7.50 17.04
C TYR A 520 51.40 7.44 18.50
N ALA A 521 52.71 7.58 18.78
CA ALA A 521 53.22 7.57 20.14
C ALA A 521 52.69 8.74 20.98
N ARG A 522 52.50 9.91 20.33
CA ARG A 522 51.98 11.13 20.98
C ARG A 522 50.49 11.06 21.32
N TRP A 523 49.78 10.04 20.87
CA TRP A 523 48.36 9.83 21.18
C TRP A 523 48.15 8.78 22.28
N ARG A 524 49.21 8.09 22.73
CA ARG A 524 49.13 7.07 23.78
C ARG A 524 49.14 7.71 25.17
N GLY A 525 48.39 7.13 26.11
CA GLY A 525 48.41 7.52 27.52
C GLY A 525 47.77 8.87 27.84
N LEU A 526 47.12 9.53 26.88
CA LEU A 526 46.46 10.81 27.10
C LEU A 526 45.17 10.62 27.90
N THR A 527 44.94 11.50 28.86
CA THR A 527 43.60 11.67 29.45
C THR A 527 42.64 12.21 28.40
N ARG A 528 41.33 11.98 28.57
CA ARG A 528 40.33 12.44 27.59
C ARG A 528 40.40 13.95 27.29
N PRO A 529 40.57 14.87 28.26
CA PRO A 529 40.73 16.29 27.97
C PRO A 529 41.99 16.60 27.14
N GLN A 530 43.12 15.93 27.45
CA GLN A 530 44.35 16.06 26.69
C GLN A 530 44.18 15.56 25.25
N PHE A 531 43.53 14.41 25.07
CA PHE A 531 43.20 13.86 23.75
C PHE A 531 42.33 14.84 22.94
N ILE A 532 41.28 15.40 23.53
CA ILE A 532 40.38 16.35 22.84
C ILE A 532 41.15 17.61 22.44
N SER A 533 42.00 18.15 23.32
CA SER A 533 42.83 19.31 23.03
C SER A 533 43.75 19.06 21.85
N GLN A 534 44.49 17.94 21.86
CA GLN A 534 45.40 17.55 20.80
C GLN A 534 44.68 17.23 19.48
N TYR A 535 43.52 16.57 19.55
CA TYR A 535 42.66 16.30 18.38
C TYR A 535 42.16 17.59 17.72
N ASN A 536 41.74 18.57 18.51
CA ASN A 536 41.30 19.87 18.00
C ASN A 536 42.47 20.67 17.42
N GLY A 537 43.65 20.61 18.05
CA GLY A 537 44.89 21.19 17.51
C GLY A 537 45.23 20.60 16.14
N ALA A 538 45.21 19.28 16.02
CA ALA A 538 45.44 18.55 14.77
C ALA A 538 44.41 18.89 13.67
N LYS A 539 43.12 19.04 14.02
CA LYS A 539 42.08 19.49 13.07
C LYS A 539 42.29 20.93 12.60
N LYS A 540 42.64 21.85 13.50
CA LYS A 540 42.96 23.25 13.15
C LYS A 540 44.16 23.30 12.22
N TRP A 541 45.20 22.52 12.52
CA TRP A 541 46.37 22.36 11.67
C TRP A 541 45.98 21.85 10.28
N LEU A 542 45.18 20.78 10.20
CA LEU A 542 44.74 20.21 8.92
C LEU A 542 43.94 21.23 8.10
N LYS A 543 43.02 21.97 8.72
CA LYS A 543 42.25 23.03 8.03
C LYS A 543 43.14 24.13 7.43
N LYS A 544 44.29 24.42 8.04
CA LYS A 544 45.24 25.44 7.56
C LYS A 544 46.10 24.95 6.38
N HIS A 545 46.33 23.64 6.26
CA HIS A 545 47.31 23.06 5.33
C HIS A 545 46.73 22.12 4.27
N ALA A 546 45.44 21.75 4.36
CA ALA A 546 44.77 20.85 3.41
C ALA A 546 44.10 21.58 2.23
N LYS A 547 44.82 22.51 1.58
CA LYS A 547 44.36 23.13 0.31
C LYS A 547 44.74 22.26 -0.88
#